data_AF-A0A925TMT9-F1
#
_entry.id   AF-A0A925TMT9-F1
#
_cell.length_a   1.000
_cell.length_b   1.000
_cell.length_c   1.000
_cell.angle_alpha   90.00
_cell.angle_beta   90.00
_cell.angle_gamma   90.00
#
_symmetry.space_group_name_H-M   'P 1'
#
loop_
_entity.id
_entity.type
_entity.pdbx_description
1 polymer ?
#
loop_
_entity_poly.entity_id
_entity_poly.type
_entity_poly.pdbx_seq_one_letter_code
_entity_poly.pdbx_strand_id
1 'polypeptide(L)'
;GEVYNLGGGKANSTSILEAFQHVEKLSGKAQVFTYLDQNRAGDHICYYSDLRKMRAHYPSWDITQSLEDTIRQIVEAWRKRGAAAPV
;
A
#
# COMPACT_ATOMS: atom_id res chain seq x y z
N GLY A 1 -14.27 -26.22 2.95
CA GLY A 1 -13.11 -25.35 2.71
C GLY A 1 -13.45 -23.96 3.23
N GLU A 2 -12.46 -23.18 3.64
CA GLU A 2 -12.66 -21.83 4.19
C GLU A 2 -12.15 -20.76 3.23
N VAL A 3 -12.85 -19.62 3.19
CA VAL A 3 -12.41 -18.42 2.45
C VAL A 3 -12.16 -17.28 3.43
N TYR A 4 -11.07 -16.54 3.22
CA TYR A 4 -10.62 -15.43 4.06
C TYR A 4 -10.26 -14.21 3.21
N ASN A 5 -10.63 -13.02 3.66
CA ASN A 5 -10.06 -11.78 3.15
C ASN A 5 -8.72 -11.54 3.86
N LEU A 6 -7.66 -11.28 3.10
CA LEU A 6 -6.33 -10.95 3.62
C LEU A 6 -5.84 -9.65 3.01
N GLY A 7 -5.07 -8.87 3.77
CA GLY A 7 -4.56 -7.57 3.38
C GLY A 7 -4.21 -6.72 4.60
N GLY A 8 -3.91 -5.44 4.40
CA GLY A 8 -3.51 -4.50 5.46
C GLY A 8 -4.65 -4.01 6.37
N GLY A 9 -5.90 -4.33 6.03
CA GLY A 9 -7.07 -3.82 6.74
C GLY A 9 -7.17 -2.28 6.73
N LYS A 10 -8.14 -1.76 7.49
CA LYS A 10 -8.42 -0.32 7.51
C LYS A 10 -7.22 0.53 7.93
N ALA A 11 -6.44 0.06 8.92
CA ALA A 11 -5.30 0.80 9.48
C ALA A 11 -4.15 0.98 8.48
N ASN A 12 -3.97 0.06 7.52
CA ASN A 12 -2.97 0.18 6.46
C ASN A 12 -3.61 0.45 5.09
N SER A 13 -4.76 1.10 5.05
CA SER A 13 -5.37 1.54 3.80
C SER A 13 -4.89 2.95 3.44
N THR A 14 -4.76 3.23 2.16
CA THR A 14 -4.38 4.55 1.66
C THR A 14 -4.97 4.77 0.27
N SER A 15 -5.36 6.02 -0.01
CA SER A 15 -5.70 6.48 -1.34
C SER A 15 -4.44 6.74 -2.17
N ILE A 16 -4.61 6.89 -3.48
CA ILE A 16 -3.49 7.23 -4.38
C ILE A 16 -2.85 8.57 -4.01
N LEU A 17 -3.65 9.57 -3.62
CA LEU A 17 -3.14 10.90 -3.28
C LEU A 17 -2.39 10.91 -1.94
N GLU A 18 -2.87 10.17 -0.94
CA GLU A 18 -2.14 9.98 0.32
C GLU A 18 -0.82 9.21 0.06
N ALA A 19 -0.85 8.17 -0.78
CA ALA A 19 0.36 7.45 -1.17
C ALA A 19 1.39 8.36 -1.85
N PHE A 20 0.96 9.30 -2.71
CA PHE A 20 1.85 10.31 -3.30
C PHE A 20 2.51 11.17 -2.23
N GLN A 21 1.75 11.68 -1.26
CA GLN A 21 2.27 12.49 -0.17
C GLN A 21 3.30 11.72 0.69
N HIS A 22 3.01 10.47 1.03
CA HIS A 22 3.93 9.61 1.77
C HIS A 22 5.24 9.38 1.01
N VAL A 23 5.14 9.04 -0.28
CA VAL A 23 6.32 8.78 -1.13
C VAL A 23 7.12 10.06 -1.35
N GLU A 24 6.47 11.20 -1.57
CA GLU A 24 7.15 12.50 -1.73
C GLU A 24 7.93 12.87 -0.46
N LYS A 25 7.32 12.77 0.72
CA LYS A 25 7.99 13.02 2.01
C LYS A 25 9.27 12.19 2.18
N LEU A 26 9.24 10.93 1.76
CA LEU A 26 10.37 10.00 1.90
C LEU A 26 11.41 10.16 0.79
N SER A 27 10.97 10.43 -0.43
CA SER A 27 11.81 10.43 -1.63
C SER A 27 12.41 11.81 -1.95
N GLY A 28 11.76 12.90 -1.51
CA GLY A 28 12.04 14.27 -1.91
C GLY A 28 11.57 14.61 -3.33
N LYS A 29 10.75 13.76 -3.94
CA LYS A 29 10.28 13.91 -5.32
C LYS A 29 8.76 13.85 -5.35
N ALA A 30 8.13 14.93 -5.83
CA ALA A 30 6.71 14.95 -6.06
C ALA A 30 6.33 14.07 -7.27
N GLN A 31 5.14 13.47 -7.22
CA GLN A 31 4.65 12.68 -8.35
C GLN A 31 4.13 13.62 -9.43
N VAL A 32 4.51 13.36 -10.69
CA VAL A 32 3.95 14.04 -11.86
C VAL A 32 2.81 13.18 -12.39
N PHE A 33 1.59 13.71 -12.36
CA PHE A 33 0.40 12.96 -12.78
C PHE A 33 -0.65 13.89 -13.39
N THR A 34 -1.57 13.29 -14.15
CA THR A 34 -2.77 13.93 -14.67
C THR A 34 -3.98 13.13 -14.23
N TYR A 35 -5.02 13.80 -13.73
CA TYR A 35 -6.28 13.15 -13.39
C TYR A 35 -7.12 12.94 -14.66
N LEU A 36 -7.69 11.75 -14.79
CA LEU A 36 -8.68 11.42 -15.80
C LEU A 36 -10.00 11.16 -15.08
N ASP A 37 -11.07 11.85 -15.48
CA ASP A 37 -12.40 11.72 -14.87
C ASP A 37 -13.03 10.35 -15.15
N GLN A 38 -12.60 9.70 -16.23
CA GLN A 38 -13.04 8.35 -16.57
C GLN A 38 -12.48 7.32 -15.58
N ASN A 39 -13.35 6.75 -14.75
CA ASN A 39 -13.00 5.64 -13.88
C ASN A 39 -12.72 4.37 -14.70
N ARG A 40 -11.85 3.49 -14.17
CA ARG A 40 -11.62 2.16 -14.75
C ARG A 40 -12.86 1.28 -14.51
N ALA A 41 -13.27 0.53 -15.52
CA ALA A 41 -14.37 -0.41 -15.39
C ALA A 41 -13.98 -1.56 -14.44
N GLY A 42 -14.83 -1.84 -13.45
CA GLY A 42 -14.60 -2.88 -12.44
C GLY A 42 -13.74 -2.43 -11.25
N ASP A 43 -13.24 -1.20 -11.22
CA ASP A 43 -12.52 -0.68 -10.04
C ASP A 43 -13.48 -0.52 -8.85
N HIS A 44 -13.03 -0.95 -7.68
CA HIS A 44 -13.66 -0.58 -6.42
C HIS A 44 -13.22 0.82 -6.01
N ILE A 45 -14.17 1.69 -5.65
CA ILE A 45 -13.87 3.03 -5.12
C ILE A 45 -12.99 2.92 -3.86
N CYS A 46 -13.31 1.98 -2.99
CA CYS A 46 -12.53 1.69 -1.79
C CYS A 46 -12.63 0.19 -1.48
N TYR A 47 -11.48 -0.42 -1.17
CA TYR A 47 -11.44 -1.77 -0.65
C TYR A 47 -10.36 -1.86 0.43
N TYR A 48 -10.72 -2.46 1.57
CA TYR A 48 -9.78 -2.93 2.56
C TYR A 48 -10.28 -4.23 3.16
N SER A 49 -9.34 -5.12 3.51
CA SER A 49 -9.68 -6.45 3.99
C SER A 49 -10.28 -6.42 5.38
N ASP A 50 -11.46 -7.02 5.57
CA ASP A 50 -11.97 -7.33 6.90
C ASP A 50 -11.26 -8.56 7.47
N LEU A 51 -10.43 -8.33 8.49
CA LEU A 51 -9.56 -9.35 9.07
C LEU A 51 -10.19 -10.07 10.27
N ARG A 52 -11.44 -9.76 10.64
CA ARG A 52 -12.10 -10.35 11.83
C ARG A 52 -12.10 -11.88 11.80
N LYS A 53 -12.44 -12.48 10.65
CA LYS A 53 -12.46 -13.95 10.50
C LYS A 53 -11.07 -14.57 10.64
N MET A 54 -10.05 -13.96 10.04
CA MET A 54 -8.67 -14.44 10.11
C MET A 54 -8.14 -14.38 11.54
N ARG A 55 -8.30 -13.24 12.22
CA ARG A 55 -7.86 -13.06 13.63
C ARG A 55 -8.60 -13.98 14.60
N ALA A 56 -9.88 -14.26 14.36
CA ALA A 56 -10.66 -15.19 15.18
C ALA A 56 -10.14 -16.64 15.06
N HIS A 57 -9.82 -17.08 13.84
CA HIS A 57 -9.33 -18.45 13.62
C HIS A 57 -7.85 -18.62 13.96
N TYR A 58 -7.04 -17.56 13.83
CA TYR A 58 -5.61 -17.56 14.06
C TYR A 58 -5.20 -16.39 14.96
N PRO A 59 -5.41 -16.49 16.29
CA PRO A 59 -5.22 -15.36 17.22
C PRO A 59 -3.75 -14.91 17.36
N SER A 60 -2.79 -15.78 17.03
CA SER A 60 -1.37 -15.43 17.00
C SER A 60 -0.93 -14.73 15.70
N TRP A 61 -1.84 -14.61 14.73
CA TRP A 61 -1.58 -13.92 13.48
C TRP A 61 -2.16 -12.50 13.53
N ASP A 62 -1.31 -11.51 13.26
CA ASP A 62 -1.76 -10.14 12.98
C ASP A 62 -0.75 -9.44 12.06
N ILE A 63 -1.12 -8.24 11.61
CA ILE A 63 -0.25 -7.38 10.81
C ILE A 63 0.91 -6.85 11.67
N THR A 64 2.13 -7.02 11.18
CA THR A 64 3.35 -6.55 11.85
C THR A 64 3.99 -5.34 11.17
N GLN A 65 3.68 -5.08 9.89
CA GLN A 65 4.22 -3.96 9.13
C GLN A 65 3.19 -2.84 9.03
N SER A 66 3.55 -1.63 9.44
CA SER A 66 2.71 -0.44 9.25
C SER A 66 2.69 -0.01 7.78
N LEU A 67 1.70 0.80 7.40
CA LEU A 67 1.68 1.45 6.09
C LEU A 67 2.94 2.30 5.85
N GLU A 68 3.34 3.09 6.84
CA GLU A 68 4.54 3.94 6.75
C GLU A 68 5.81 3.12 6.55
N ASP A 69 5.98 2.02 7.31
CA ASP A 69 7.11 1.10 7.14
C ASP A 69 7.12 0.46 5.76
N THR A 70 5.95 0.08 5.25
CA THR A 70 5.80 -0.54 3.93
C THR A 70 6.23 0.44 2.84
N ILE A 71 5.73 1.67 2.87
CA ILE A 71 6.08 2.70 1.88
C ILE A 71 7.57 3.06 2.00
N ARG A 72 8.11 3.22 3.21
CA ARG A 72 9.53 3.47 3.45
C ARG A 72 10.42 2.38 2.85
N GLN A 73 10.10 1.12 3.10
CA GLN A 73 10.84 -0.03 2.55
C GLN A 73 10.81 -0.04 1.02
N ILE A 74 9.67 0.29 0.40
CA ILE A 74 9.55 0.39 -1.06
C ILE A 74 10.44 1.50 -1.62
N VAL A 75 10.43 2.69 -1.01
CA VAL A 75 11.26 3.84 -1.43
C VAL A 75 12.76 3.51 -1.29
N GLU A 76 13.17 2.93 -0.17
CA GLU A 76 14.55 2.50 0.07
C GLU A 76 15.00 1.44 -0.95
N ALA A 77 14.16 0.44 -1.24
CA ALA A 77 14.45 -0.59 -2.24
C ALA A 77 14.62 0.00 -3.64
N TRP A 78 13.80 0.99 -4.02
CA TRP A 78 13.96 1.70 -5.30
C TRP A 78 15.24 2.54 -5.37
N ARG A 79 15.61 3.23 -4.29
CA ARG A 79 16.90 3.96 -4.23
C ARG A 79 18.08 3.03 -4.44
N LYS A 80 18.08 1.86 -3.79
CA LYS A 80 19.14 0.84 -3.95
C LYS A 80 19.23 0.33 -5.40
N ARG A 81 18.10 0.08 -6.05
CA ARG A 81 18.07 -0.33 -7.48
C ARG A 81 18.65 0.75 -8.40
N GLY A 82 18.27 2.01 -8.18
CA GLY A 82 18.75 3.13 -9.00
C GLY A 82 20.25 3.42 -8.83
N ALA A 83 20.84 3.14 -7.66
CA ALA A 83 22.27 3.27 -7.42
C ALA A 83 23.12 2.17 -8.08
N ALA A 84 22.50 1.05 -8.49
CA ALA A 84 23.19 -0.11 -9.07
C ALA A 84 23.07 -0.20 -10.60
N ALA A 85 22.31 0.69 -11.25
CA ALA A 85 22.22 0.76 -12.71
C ALA A 85 23.39 1.58 -13.25
N PRO A 86 24.25 1.02 -14.14
CA PRO A 86 25.22 1.85 -14.85
C PRO A 86 24.46 2.78 -15.79
N VAL A 87 24.87 4.05 -15.80
CA VAL A 87 24.45 5.06 -16.79
C VAL A 87 24.97 4.66 -18.16
#